data_AF-A0A4V1N3J6-F1
#
_entry.id   AF-A0A4V1N3J6-F1
#
_cell.length_a   1.000
_cell.length_b   1.000
_cell.length_c   1.000
_cell.angle_alpha   90.00
_cell.angle_beta   90.00
_cell.angle_gamma   90.00
#
_symmetry.space_group_name_H-M   'P 1'
#
loop_
_entity.id
_entity.type
_entity.pdbx_description
1 polymer ?
#
loop_
_entity_poly.entity_id
_entity_poly.type
_entity_poly.pdbx_seq_one_letter_code
_entity_poly.pdbx_strand_id
1 'polypeptide(L)'
;MEVLSIKTWILLKKICCLSTIFFLFIVMNSCNFHGKSEIDLIFEQTKKIEILAYLDRNQWEVEDNPDYFDLKYIENNNIKIKEKYLKNRIILNSLQIDNLKKGLYENCKSFSIFEIAKCYNPRHSIIFYNEKNEIFGYIEICFECNRTKSSTNLNFISECALSQEELFKKFGITYFNE
;
A
#
# COMPACT_ATOMS: atom_id res chain seq x y z
N MET A 1 -66.41 -31.96 15.72
CA MET A 1 -65.07 -32.26 16.29
C MET A 1 -64.04 -32.08 15.18
N GLU A 2 -63.89 -30.87 14.62
CA GLU A 2 -63.04 -30.63 13.42
C GLU A 2 -62.26 -29.30 13.44
N VAL A 3 -62.56 -28.39 14.38
CA VAL A 3 -61.98 -27.03 14.37
C VAL A 3 -60.58 -26.96 15.02
N LEU A 4 -60.21 -27.95 15.83
CA LEU A 4 -58.92 -27.99 16.55
C LEU A 4 -57.73 -28.45 15.68
N SER A 5 -57.99 -29.10 14.54
CA SER A 5 -56.96 -29.65 13.64
C SER A 5 -56.35 -28.60 12.69
N ILE A 6 -57.13 -27.59 12.30
CA ILE A 6 -56.71 -26.61 11.29
C ILE A 6 -55.77 -25.55 11.90
N LYS A 7 -56.03 -25.12 13.15
CA LYS A 7 -55.20 -24.11 13.83
C LYS A 7 -53.78 -24.61 14.11
N THR A 8 -53.63 -25.88 14.49
CA THR A 8 -52.31 -26.50 14.74
C THR A 8 -51.51 -26.64 13.45
N TRP A 9 -52.16 -26.94 12.32
CA TRP A 9 -51.50 -27.04 11.01
C TRP A 9 -50.98 -25.69 10.50
N ILE A 10 -51.72 -24.60 10.75
CA ILE A 10 -51.30 -23.24 10.40
C ILE A 10 -50.14 -22.75 11.29
N LEU A 11 -50.15 -23.10 12.58
CA LEU A 11 -49.04 -22.78 13.50
C LEU A 11 -47.75 -23.55 13.13
N LEU A 12 -47.84 -24.83 12.77
CA LEU A 12 -46.71 -25.64 12.30
C LEU A 12 -46.10 -25.09 11.00
N LYS A 13 -46.92 -24.62 10.05
CA LYS A 13 -46.43 -23.96 8.82
C LYS A 13 -45.71 -22.64 9.09
N LYS A 14 -46.17 -21.84 10.06
CA LYS A 14 -45.50 -20.57 10.43
C LYS A 14 -44.16 -20.79 11.13
N ILE A 15 -44.04 -21.81 11.97
CA ILE A 15 -42.79 -22.19 12.65
C ILE A 15 -41.76 -22.72 11.64
N CYS A 16 -42.20 -23.49 10.63
CA CYS A 16 -41.33 -23.99 9.57
C CYS A 16 -40.83 -22.89 8.60
N CYS A 17 -41.59 -21.79 8.44
CA CYS A 17 -41.18 -20.63 7.65
C CYS A 17 -40.20 -19.69 8.40
N LEU A 18 -40.22 -19.68 9.74
CA LEU A 18 -39.32 -18.88 10.55
C LEU A 18 -37.92 -19.50 10.66
N SER A 19 -37.82 -20.83 10.65
CA SER A 19 -36.53 -21.53 10.68
C SER A 19 -35.76 -21.39 9.36
N THR A 20 -36.45 -21.31 8.22
CA THR A 20 -35.82 -21.08 6.90
C THR A 20 -35.29 -19.65 6.74
N ILE A 21 -35.97 -18.65 7.32
CA ILE A 21 -35.52 -17.24 7.32
C ILE A 21 -34.28 -17.07 8.22
N PHE A 22 -34.21 -17.75 9.36
CA PHE A 22 -33.05 -17.71 10.25
C PHE A 22 -31.81 -18.39 9.62
N PHE A 23 -32.01 -19.47 8.87
CA PHE A 23 -30.91 -20.12 8.13
C PHE A 23 -30.41 -19.26 6.96
N LEU A 24 -31.29 -18.52 6.28
CA LEU A 24 -30.91 -17.52 5.27
C LEU A 24 -30.12 -16.36 5.88
N PHE A 25 -30.44 -15.92 7.09
CA PHE A 25 -29.66 -14.91 7.82
C PHE A 25 -28.27 -15.41 8.24
N ILE A 26 -28.12 -16.69 8.56
CA ILE A 26 -26.81 -17.30 8.86
C ILE A 26 -25.97 -17.43 7.58
N VAL A 27 -26.57 -17.78 6.44
CA VAL A 27 -25.86 -17.92 5.16
C VAL A 27 -25.44 -16.56 4.60
N MET A 28 -26.23 -15.49 4.78
CA MET A 28 -25.83 -14.13 4.36
C MET A 28 -24.74 -13.51 5.24
N ASN A 29 -24.54 -14.02 6.47
CA ASN A 29 -23.42 -13.65 7.34
C ASN A 29 -22.14 -14.46 7.08
N SER A 30 -22.11 -15.25 6.01
CA SER A 30 -20.83 -15.52 5.33
C SER A 30 -20.37 -14.23 4.62
N CYS A 31 -20.23 -13.15 5.38
CA CYS A 31 -19.39 -12.03 4.99
C CYS A 31 -18.09 -12.65 4.52
N ASN A 32 -17.74 -12.41 3.26
CA ASN A 32 -16.50 -12.83 2.65
C ASN A 32 -15.37 -12.65 3.66
N PHE A 33 -14.99 -13.74 4.34
CA PHE A 33 -13.72 -13.81 5.06
C PHE A 33 -12.67 -13.96 3.96
N HIS A 34 -12.52 -12.89 3.19
CA HIS A 34 -11.40 -12.74 2.32
C HIS A 34 -10.24 -12.56 3.27
N GLY A 35 -9.38 -13.58 3.36
CA GLY A 35 -8.14 -13.48 4.10
C GLY A 35 -7.49 -12.14 3.76
N LYS A 36 -7.07 -11.45 4.81
CA LYS A 36 -6.45 -10.14 4.73
C LYS A 36 -5.26 -10.19 3.79
N SER A 37 -5.20 -9.27 2.81
CA SER A 37 -4.09 -9.31 1.86
C SER A 37 -2.78 -8.88 2.54
N GLU A 38 -1.65 -9.25 1.94
CA GLU A 38 -0.34 -8.78 2.41
C GLU A 38 -0.24 -7.26 2.45
N ILE A 39 -0.91 -6.55 1.53
CA ILE A 39 -0.97 -5.08 1.54
C ILE A 39 -1.70 -4.57 2.78
N ASP A 40 -2.80 -5.21 3.18
CA ASP A 40 -3.50 -4.81 4.41
C ASP A 40 -2.62 -4.96 5.64
N LEU A 41 -1.84 -6.04 5.71
CA LEU A 41 -0.89 -6.28 6.81
C LEU A 41 0.18 -5.18 6.87
N ILE A 42 0.72 -4.77 5.72
CA ILE A 42 1.69 -3.65 5.65
C ILE A 42 1.07 -2.35 6.16
N PHE A 43 -0.13 -2.00 5.71
CA PHE A 43 -0.74 -0.73 6.09
C PHE A 43 -1.25 -0.68 7.52
N GLU A 44 -1.56 -1.83 8.14
CA GLU A 44 -1.94 -1.86 9.55
C GLU A 44 -0.80 -1.69 10.52
N GLN A 45 0.38 -2.19 10.18
CA GLN A 45 1.58 -1.87 10.97
C GLN A 45 2.11 -0.46 10.67
N THR A 46 1.58 0.22 9.64
CA THR A 46 2.05 1.54 9.22
C THR A 46 1.37 2.65 10.02
N LYS A 47 2.16 3.39 10.80
CA LYS A 47 1.71 4.59 11.51
C LYS A 47 1.89 5.86 10.70
N LYS A 48 2.97 5.93 9.94
CA LYS A 48 3.37 7.13 9.20
C LYS A 48 4.03 6.71 7.90
N ILE A 49 3.76 7.47 6.85
CA ILE A 49 4.46 7.36 5.57
C ILE A 49 5.08 8.70 5.24
N GLU A 50 6.34 8.66 4.81
CA GLU A 50 7.00 9.81 4.21
C GLU A 50 7.28 9.51 2.74
N ILE A 51 7.01 10.49 1.87
CA ILE A 51 7.49 10.45 0.49
C ILE A 51 8.62 11.46 0.37
N LEU A 52 9.76 10.96 -0.11
CA LEU A 52 10.95 11.74 -0.38
C LEU A 52 11.09 11.92 -1.89
N ALA A 53 11.47 13.12 -2.32
CA ALA A 53 12.05 13.35 -3.63
C ALA A 53 13.44 13.96 -3.45
N TYR A 54 14.41 13.46 -4.19
CA TYR A 54 15.80 13.86 -4.09
C TYR A 54 16.46 13.88 -5.47
N LEU A 55 17.54 14.65 -5.57
CA LEU A 55 18.44 14.63 -6.73
C LEU A 55 18.80 13.19 -7.07
N ASP A 56 18.93 12.85 -8.35
CA ASP A 56 19.42 11.55 -8.79
C ASP A 56 20.56 11.04 -7.91
N ARG A 57 20.43 9.83 -7.33
CA ARG A 57 21.51 9.25 -6.52
C ARG A 57 22.81 9.08 -7.30
N ASN A 58 22.76 8.96 -8.62
CA ASN A 58 23.96 8.93 -9.47
C ASN A 58 24.71 10.27 -9.52
N GLN A 59 24.08 11.36 -9.07
CA GLN A 59 24.68 12.69 -9.00
C GLN A 59 25.12 13.07 -7.58
N TRP A 60 24.97 12.16 -6.61
CA TRP A 60 25.46 12.39 -5.25
C TRP A 60 26.98 12.24 -5.21
N GLU A 61 27.60 12.87 -4.23
CA GLU A 61 29.03 12.69 -3.97
C GLU A 61 29.31 11.25 -3.52
N VAL A 62 30.46 10.71 -3.89
CA VAL A 62 30.82 9.30 -3.60
C VAL A 62 30.84 9.06 -2.10
N GLU A 63 31.24 10.05 -1.30
CA GLU A 63 31.25 9.95 0.16
C GLU A 63 29.83 9.83 0.75
N ASP A 64 28.83 10.35 0.05
CA ASP A 64 27.42 10.37 0.46
C ASP A 64 26.60 9.23 -0.15
N ASN A 65 27.10 8.63 -1.22
CA ASN A 65 26.54 7.45 -1.88
C ASN A 65 27.64 6.46 -2.28
N PRO A 66 28.40 5.92 -1.31
CA PRO A 66 29.61 5.14 -1.60
C PRO A 66 29.31 3.78 -2.22
N ASP A 67 28.08 3.31 -2.09
CA ASP A 67 27.57 2.16 -2.81
C ASP A 67 26.21 2.50 -3.40
N TYR A 68 26.18 2.67 -4.71
CA TYR A 68 24.96 2.93 -5.45
C TYR A 68 23.92 1.81 -5.30
N PHE A 69 24.38 0.55 -5.22
CA PHE A 69 23.52 -0.61 -5.08
C PHE A 69 22.98 -0.80 -3.68
N ASP A 70 23.52 -0.10 -2.68
CA ASP A 70 23.02 -0.16 -1.30
C ASP A 70 22.34 1.15 -0.88
N LEU A 71 21.27 1.05 -0.10
CA LEU A 71 20.47 2.21 0.32
C LEU A 71 21.02 2.80 1.62
N LYS A 72 22.20 3.43 1.54
CA LYS A 72 22.92 3.89 2.75
C LYS A 72 22.35 5.12 3.44
N TYR A 73 21.46 5.87 2.78
CA TYR A 73 20.83 7.03 3.41
C TYR A 73 19.73 6.65 4.41
N ILE A 74 19.40 5.37 4.57
CA ILE A 74 18.57 4.89 5.68
C ILE A 74 19.48 4.14 6.64
N GLU A 75 19.84 4.78 7.76
CA GLU A 75 20.79 4.24 8.72
C GLU A 75 20.28 4.43 10.14
N ASN A 76 20.35 3.39 10.97
CA ASN A 76 19.97 3.44 12.40
C ASN A 76 18.61 4.12 12.62
N ASN A 77 17.59 3.71 11.84
CA ASN A 77 16.24 4.25 11.90
C ASN A 77 16.11 5.74 11.49
N ASN A 78 17.08 6.29 10.75
CA ASN A 78 17.09 7.69 10.34
C ASN A 78 17.34 7.84 8.84
N ILE A 79 16.70 8.85 8.25
CA ILE A 79 16.99 9.30 6.88
C ILE A 79 18.16 10.29 6.95
N LYS A 80 19.28 9.95 6.29
CA LYS A 80 20.55 10.69 6.24
C LYS A 80 20.80 11.28 4.84
N ILE A 81 19.79 11.94 4.28
CA ILE A 81 19.95 12.69 3.01
C ILE A 81 20.40 14.11 3.35
N LYS A 82 21.53 14.54 2.79
CA LYS A 82 21.99 15.94 2.93
C LYS A 82 21.02 16.89 2.23
N GLU A 83 20.86 18.09 2.79
CA GLU A 83 19.93 19.11 2.30
C GLU A 83 20.12 19.44 0.81
N LYS A 84 21.37 19.51 0.32
CA LYS A 84 21.68 19.75 -1.09
C LYS A 84 21.02 18.75 -2.07
N TYR A 85 20.73 17.53 -1.61
CA TYR A 85 20.11 16.47 -2.39
C TYR A 85 18.60 16.40 -2.20
N LEU A 86 18.06 16.75 -1.02
CA LEU A 86 16.64 16.65 -0.73
C LEU A 86 15.86 17.75 -1.45
N LYS A 87 14.92 17.39 -2.31
CA LYS A 87 14.10 18.33 -3.10
C LYS A 87 12.69 18.47 -2.57
N ASN A 88 12.09 17.36 -2.15
CA ASN A 88 10.82 17.35 -1.45
C ASN A 88 10.83 16.31 -0.33
N ARG A 89 10.10 16.60 0.74
CA ARG A 89 9.77 15.63 1.79
C ARG A 89 8.37 15.95 2.27
N ILE A 90 7.46 15.00 2.11
CA ILE A 90 6.08 15.13 2.59
C ILE A 90 5.78 14.00 3.56
N ILE A 91 5.09 14.33 4.65
CA ILE A 91 4.49 13.37 5.56
C ILE A 91 3.04 13.22 5.12
N LEU A 92 2.61 12.00 4.81
CA LEU A 92 1.26 11.77 4.33
C LEU A 92 0.24 11.88 5.48
N ASN A 93 -0.89 12.53 5.20
CA ASN A 93 -2.07 12.46 6.07
C ASN A 93 -2.86 11.17 5.83
N SER A 94 -3.86 10.88 6.66
CA SER A 94 -4.66 9.65 6.57
C SER A 94 -5.31 9.44 5.20
N LEU A 95 -5.91 10.48 4.62
CA LEU A 95 -6.52 10.41 3.29
C LEU A 95 -5.49 10.09 2.19
N GLN A 96 -4.29 10.66 2.27
CA GLN A 96 -3.21 10.36 1.34
C GLN A 96 -2.70 8.92 1.50
N ILE A 97 -2.60 8.43 2.74
CA ILE A 97 -2.24 7.03 3.03
C ILE A 97 -3.28 6.08 2.42
N ASP A 98 -4.58 6.35 2.61
CA ASP A 98 -5.66 5.54 2.05
C ASP A 98 -5.64 5.53 0.51
N ASN A 99 -5.41 6.69 -0.10
CA ASN A 99 -5.28 6.81 -1.56
C ASN A 99 -4.05 6.04 -2.09
N LEU A 100 -2.92 6.11 -1.40
CA LEU A 100 -1.72 5.35 -1.75
C LEU A 100 -1.97 3.85 -1.64
N LYS A 101 -2.58 3.40 -0.53
CA LYS A 101 -2.97 2.00 -0.32
C LYS A 101 -3.84 1.50 -1.46
N LYS A 102 -4.90 2.25 -1.79
CA LYS A 102 -5.82 1.93 -2.89
C LYS A 102 -5.09 1.82 -4.22
N GLY A 103 -4.24 2.81 -4.53
CA GLY A 103 -3.45 2.81 -5.76
C GLY A 103 -2.54 1.59 -5.86
N LEU A 104 -1.84 1.21 -4.78
CA LEU A 104 -0.99 0.01 -4.76
C LEU A 104 -1.82 -1.25 -5.00
N TYR A 105 -2.98 -1.37 -4.36
CA TYR A 105 -3.89 -2.48 -4.57
C TYR A 105 -4.37 -2.63 -6.02
N GLU A 106 -4.80 -1.53 -6.63
CA GLU A 106 -5.32 -1.52 -7.99
C GLU A 106 -4.21 -1.87 -8.99
N ASN A 107 -3.03 -1.27 -8.82
CA ASN A 107 -1.90 -1.48 -9.71
C ASN A 107 -1.21 -2.84 -9.55
N CYS A 108 -1.27 -3.46 -8.36
CA CYS A 108 -0.80 -4.84 -8.20
C CYS A 108 -1.74 -5.87 -8.82
N LYS A 109 -3.03 -5.53 -9.02
CA LYS A 109 -3.99 -6.41 -9.68
C LYS A 109 -3.93 -6.31 -11.20
N SER A 110 -3.59 -5.14 -11.74
CA SER A 110 -3.42 -4.93 -13.17
C SER A 110 -1.99 -5.26 -13.57
N PHE A 111 -1.81 -6.29 -14.40
CA PHE A 111 -0.51 -6.56 -15.00
C PHE A 111 -0.15 -5.43 -15.95
N SER A 112 0.73 -4.54 -15.50
CA SER A 112 1.22 -3.41 -16.27
C SER A 112 2.58 -3.80 -16.86
N ILE A 113 2.63 -4.01 -18.18
CA ILE A 113 3.90 -4.24 -18.88
C ILE A 113 4.57 -2.87 -19.03
N PHE A 114 5.60 -2.62 -18.23
CA PHE A 114 6.46 -1.47 -18.42
C PHE A 114 7.61 -1.82 -19.34
N GLU A 115 7.95 -0.93 -20.27
CA GLU A 115 9.26 -1.00 -20.93
C GLU A 115 10.32 -0.61 -19.90
N ILE A 116 11.10 -1.61 -19.46
CA ILE A 116 12.14 -1.42 -18.45
C ILE A 116 13.39 -0.86 -19.13
N ALA A 117 13.83 0.33 -18.72
CA ALA A 117 15.07 0.92 -19.21
C ALA A 117 16.29 0.18 -18.64
N LYS A 118 17.46 0.31 -19.26
CA LYS A 118 18.72 -0.23 -18.71
C LYS A 118 19.27 0.59 -17.53
N CYS A 119 18.84 1.85 -17.40
CA CYS A 119 19.26 2.74 -16.33
C CYS A 119 18.61 2.37 -14.99
N TYR A 120 19.18 2.91 -13.92
CA TYR A 120 18.47 3.11 -12.68
C TYR A 120 18.92 4.47 -12.15
N ASN A 121 18.01 5.42 -12.07
CA ASN A 121 18.31 6.82 -11.72
C ASN A 121 17.29 7.26 -10.65
N PRO A 122 17.32 6.66 -9.44
CA PRO A 122 16.24 6.83 -8.47
C PRO A 122 16.19 8.28 -7.95
N ARG A 123 14.96 8.80 -7.83
CA ARG A 123 14.66 10.17 -7.38
C ARG A 123 13.62 10.23 -6.28
N HIS A 124 12.97 9.10 -5.98
CA HIS A 124 11.85 9.07 -5.04
C HIS A 124 11.93 7.88 -4.12
N SER A 125 11.38 8.05 -2.91
CA SER A 125 11.19 6.94 -1.99
C SER A 125 9.92 7.07 -1.19
N ILE A 126 9.26 5.95 -0.93
CA ILE A 126 8.21 5.80 0.08
C ILE A 126 8.85 5.15 1.30
N ILE A 127 8.77 5.80 2.46
CA ILE A 127 9.33 5.31 3.72
C ILE A 127 8.18 4.99 4.68
N PHE A 128 8.16 3.76 5.20
CA PHE A 128 7.11 3.27 6.08
C PHE A 128 7.61 3.17 7.52
N TYR A 129 6.85 3.75 8.43
CA TYR A 129 7.15 3.76 9.86
C TYR A 129 6.10 3.00 10.65
N ASN A 130 6.52 2.28 11.67
CA ASN A 130 5.64 1.56 12.59
C ASN A 130 5.14 2.45 13.75
N GLU A 131 4.34 1.90 14.65
CA GLU A 131 3.82 2.59 15.84
C GLU A 131 4.90 3.12 16.80
N LYS A 132 6.10 2.53 16.78
CA LYS A 132 7.27 3.00 17.54
C LYS A 132 8.04 4.10 16.81
N ASN A 133 7.53 4.58 15.68
CA ASN A 133 8.19 5.50 14.76
C ASN A 133 9.52 4.93 14.22
N GLU A 134 9.57 3.61 14.03
CA GLU A 134 10.70 2.91 13.40
C GLU A 134 10.41 2.63 11.93
N ILE A 135 11.36 2.96 11.05
CA ILE A 135 11.38 2.59 9.64
C ILE A 135 11.46 1.07 9.56
N PHE A 136 10.39 0.45 9.09
CA PHE A 136 10.32 -1.00 8.91
C PHE A 136 10.38 -1.41 7.42
N GLY A 137 10.35 -0.43 6.52
CA GLY A 137 10.52 -0.69 5.09
C GLY A 137 10.56 0.58 4.25
N TYR A 138 11.08 0.42 3.04
CA TYR A 138 11.08 1.44 1.99
C TYR A 138 10.77 0.85 0.62
N ILE A 139 10.33 1.72 -0.30
CA ILE A 139 10.29 1.49 -1.74
C ILE A 139 10.95 2.70 -2.41
N GLU A 140 12.12 2.49 -3.00
CA GLU A 140 12.83 3.45 -3.84
C GLU A 140 12.36 3.30 -5.30
N ILE A 141 12.05 4.42 -5.94
CA ILE A 141 11.38 4.47 -7.23
C ILE A 141 12.21 5.30 -8.21
N CYS A 142 12.33 4.77 -9.42
CA CYS A 142 12.76 5.49 -10.59
C CYS A 142 11.66 5.39 -11.65
N PHE A 143 10.79 6.41 -11.73
CA PHE A 143 9.70 6.46 -12.71
C PHE A 143 10.24 6.43 -14.15
N GLU A 144 11.28 7.22 -14.44
CA GLU A 144 11.91 7.29 -15.76
C GLU A 144 12.42 5.92 -16.25
N CYS A 145 13.07 5.14 -15.37
CA CYS A 145 13.61 3.84 -15.75
C CYS A 145 12.61 2.69 -15.61
N ASN A 146 11.39 2.94 -15.11
CA ASN A 146 10.40 1.93 -14.72
C ASN A 146 10.99 0.84 -13.81
N ARG A 147 11.74 1.25 -12.78
CA ARG A 147 12.39 0.32 -11.84
C ARG A 147 12.18 0.73 -10.40
N THR A 148 12.15 -0.27 -9.52
CA THR A 148 12.10 -0.06 -8.08
C THR A 148 13.15 -0.89 -7.36
N LYS A 149 13.46 -0.49 -6.14
CA LYS A 149 14.19 -1.27 -5.16
C LYS A 149 13.49 -1.11 -3.82
N SER A 150 13.41 -2.16 -3.03
CA SER A 150 12.68 -2.13 -1.76
C SER A 150 13.36 -2.95 -0.68
N SER A 151 12.88 -2.75 0.55
CA SER A 151 13.09 -3.72 1.62
C SER A 151 12.41 -5.05 1.28
N THR A 152 12.98 -6.17 1.72
CA THR A 152 12.51 -7.52 1.38
C THR A 152 11.01 -7.74 1.66
N ASN A 153 10.52 -7.18 2.76
CA ASN A 153 9.12 -7.27 3.17
C ASN A 153 8.14 -6.45 2.30
N LEU A 154 8.64 -5.63 1.37
CA LEU A 154 7.84 -4.81 0.46
C LEU A 154 8.07 -5.15 -1.02
N ASN A 155 8.93 -6.14 -1.32
CA ASN A 155 9.23 -6.55 -2.71
C ASN A 155 7.96 -6.92 -3.50
N PHE A 156 6.95 -7.47 -2.84
CA PHE A 156 5.71 -7.91 -3.51
C PHE A 156 4.82 -6.75 -4.01
N ILE A 157 5.05 -5.51 -3.54
CA ILE A 157 4.30 -4.31 -3.95
C ILE A 157 5.17 -3.23 -4.59
N SER A 158 6.49 -3.42 -4.66
CA SER A 158 7.41 -2.37 -5.08
C SER A 158 7.12 -1.93 -6.51
N GLU A 159 6.93 -2.86 -7.45
CA GLU A 159 6.61 -2.55 -8.85
C GLU A 159 5.26 -1.82 -9.02
N CYS A 160 4.29 -2.10 -8.15
CA CYS A 160 2.98 -1.42 -8.17
C CYS A 160 3.10 0.08 -7.85
N ALA A 161 4.21 0.50 -7.24
CA ALA A 161 4.48 1.91 -6.96
C ALA A 161 4.88 2.70 -8.22
N LEU A 162 5.27 2.04 -9.32
CA LEU A 162 5.65 2.70 -10.59
C LEU A 162 4.49 3.49 -11.21
N SER A 163 3.26 3.06 -10.98
CA SER A 163 2.05 3.75 -11.46
C SER A 163 1.55 4.86 -10.53
N GLN A 164 2.32 5.28 -9.52
CA GLN A 164 1.92 6.29 -8.52
C GLN A 164 2.41 7.72 -8.84
N GLU A 165 3.06 7.96 -9.97
CA GLU A 165 3.66 9.28 -10.29
C GLU A 165 2.64 10.43 -10.18
N GLU A 166 1.47 10.26 -10.79
CA GLU A 166 0.38 11.26 -10.73
C GLU A 166 -0.18 11.45 -9.32
N LEU A 167 -0.19 10.39 -8.50
CA LEU A 167 -0.61 10.49 -7.11
C LEU A 167 0.41 11.30 -6.30
N PHE A 168 1.71 11.09 -6.53
CA PHE A 168 2.78 11.84 -5.88
C PHE A 168 2.70 13.33 -6.25
N LYS A 169 2.43 13.67 -7.51
CA LYS A 169 2.18 15.06 -7.95
C LYS A 169 1.00 15.67 -7.19
N LYS A 170 -0.12 14.94 -7.07
CA LYS A 170 -1.30 15.39 -6.30
C LYS A 170 -1.01 15.58 -4.82
N PHE A 171 -0.06 14.83 -4.26
CA PHE A 171 0.36 14.97 -2.87
C PHE A 171 1.32 16.14 -2.65
N GLY A 172 1.78 16.81 -3.71
CA GLY A 172 2.66 17.98 -3.63
C GLY A 172 4.14 17.66 -3.83
N ILE A 173 4.50 16.49 -4.35
CA ILE A 173 5.85 16.27 -4.87
C ILE A 173 6.00 17.10 -6.14
N THR A 174 7.09 17.86 -6.25
CA THR A 174 7.34 18.76 -7.39
C THR A 174 8.53 18.34 -8.24
N TYR A 175 9.49 17.60 -7.66
CA TYR A 175 10.67 17.13 -8.37
C TYR A 175 10.41 15.76 -9.02
N PHE A 176 10.40 15.69 -10.36
CA PHE A 176 10.29 14.43 -11.11
C PHE A 176 11.34 14.31 -12.20
N ASN A 177 11.56 15.40 -12.97
CA ASN A 177 12.56 15.51 -14.02
C ASN A 177 12.96 16.99 -14.11
N GLU A 178 14.22 17.30 -13.82
CA GLU A 178 14.91 18.52 -14.25
C GLU A 178 16.12 18.10 -15.07
#